data_AF-M6RVR2-F1
#
_entry.id   AF-M6RVR2-F1
#
_cell.length_a   1.000
_cell.length_b   1.000
_cell.length_c   1.000
_cell.angle_alpha   90.00
_cell.angle_beta   90.00
_cell.angle_gamma   90.00
#
_symmetry.space_group_name_H-M   'P 1'
#
loop_
_entity.id
_entity.type
_entity.pdbx_description
1 polymer ?
#
loop_
_entity_poly.entity_id
_entity_poly.type
_entity_poly.pdbx_seq_one_letter_code
_entity_poly.pdbx_strand_id
1 'polypeptide(L)'
;MKRLLKDMDQFSSKAKHLKRLRYFYSKTSSEFPTWRNTKEEEIVAKHLNLIQWNSDILSLNVLPGSLCLVLSEKLEETLLNTKEKDLVLRELFPGDYFLFQPDKILHSGISEILYILPDELNRIISKLPNWKKWIEDLNQKNHLFHVSKLRPSKKELMSFLSSVELLFRLDKSTLSKLESRMEWLVIPGGEVLLKQGDSGDSMYILVSGRLSWTVRSEDEEILAEGELGKGDILGEMSLLSGDKRSATVIALRTSQVVRISREDFRKCFANSPEALFQITGTIAHRLGTERNQVYRKSKSVKTVSVFPLNFQENPDEFYRSLQNGLKNFGKTILVDYNSFKNREKSLKKEIRIGSGI
;
A
#
# COMPACT_ATOMS: atom_id res chain seq x y z
N MET A 1 40.95 -28.18 16.54
CA MET A 1 39.77 -27.89 17.39
C MET A 1 39.24 -26.45 17.23
N LYS A 2 40.05 -25.39 17.42
CA LYS A 2 39.61 -23.98 17.22
C LYS A 2 39.11 -23.63 15.81
N ARG A 3 39.67 -24.24 14.75
CA ARG A 3 39.25 -24.05 13.36
C ARG A 3 37.87 -24.69 13.07
N LEU A 4 37.66 -25.90 13.57
CA LEU A 4 36.38 -26.64 13.45
C LEU A 4 35.23 -25.93 14.18
N LEU A 5 35.48 -25.35 15.36
CA LEU A 5 34.49 -24.55 16.09
C LEU A 5 34.12 -23.26 15.35
N LYS A 6 35.10 -22.58 14.75
CA LYS A 6 34.87 -21.38 13.93
C LYS A 6 34.09 -21.70 12.64
N ASP A 7 34.39 -22.84 12.01
CA ASP A 7 33.68 -23.31 10.82
C ASP A 7 32.23 -23.75 11.15
N MET A 8 31.99 -24.35 12.33
CA MET A 8 30.64 -24.70 12.81
C MET A 8 29.79 -23.47 13.17
N ASP A 9 30.35 -22.46 13.84
CA ASP A 9 29.65 -21.20 14.15
C ASP A 9 29.33 -20.40 12.88
N GLN A 10 30.27 -20.36 11.92
CA GLN A 10 30.09 -19.68 10.66
C GLN A 10 29.04 -20.39 9.77
N PHE A 11 29.00 -21.72 9.79
CA PHE A 11 27.98 -22.52 9.10
C PHE A 11 26.58 -22.34 9.72
N SER A 12 26.49 -22.33 11.05
CA SER A 12 25.26 -22.07 11.81
C SER A 12 24.70 -20.67 11.52
N SER A 13 25.57 -19.65 11.51
CA SER A 13 25.21 -18.26 11.16
C SER A 13 24.72 -18.13 9.72
N LYS A 14 25.41 -18.74 8.76
CA LYS A 14 25.04 -18.73 7.33
C LYS A 14 23.65 -19.36 7.09
N ALA A 15 23.36 -20.50 7.70
CA ALA A 15 22.04 -21.15 7.59
C ALA A 15 20.93 -20.27 8.18
N LYS A 16 21.24 -19.55 9.28
CA LYS A 16 20.31 -18.62 9.93
C LYS A 16 20.01 -17.40 9.05
N HIS A 17 21.02 -16.82 8.40
CA HIS A 17 20.85 -15.69 7.45
C HIS A 17 20.08 -16.11 6.21
N LEU A 18 20.35 -17.28 5.65
CA LEU A 18 19.63 -17.82 4.51
C LEU A 18 18.13 -18.00 4.82
N LYS A 19 17.79 -18.53 5.99
CA LYS A 19 16.39 -18.68 6.42
C LYS A 19 15.68 -17.32 6.52
N ARG A 20 16.35 -16.30 7.06
CA ARG A 20 15.81 -14.95 7.16
C ARG A 20 15.68 -14.25 5.81
N LEU A 21 16.66 -14.43 4.93
CA LEU A 21 16.60 -13.92 3.57
C LEU A 21 15.40 -14.54 2.82
N ARG A 22 15.17 -15.84 2.95
CA ARG A 22 13.97 -16.49 2.40
C ARG A 22 12.67 -15.96 2.98
N TYR A 23 12.65 -15.70 4.30
CA TYR A 23 11.50 -15.08 4.94
C TYR A 23 11.26 -13.67 4.39
N PHE A 24 12.29 -12.83 4.29
CA PHE A 24 12.22 -11.52 3.64
C PHE A 24 11.64 -11.63 2.22
N TYR A 25 12.17 -12.55 1.40
CA TYR A 25 11.66 -12.79 0.05
C TYR A 25 10.20 -13.22 0.01
N SER A 26 9.73 -13.99 1.00
CA SER A 26 8.31 -14.36 1.09
C SER A 26 7.39 -13.17 1.38
N LYS A 27 7.95 -12.04 1.83
CA LYS A 27 7.25 -10.80 2.17
C LYS A 27 7.48 -9.68 1.16
N THR A 28 8.60 -9.69 0.43
CA THR A 28 8.92 -8.66 -0.56
C THR A 28 8.00 -8.73 -1.78
N SER A 29 7.51 -7.57 -2.25
CA SER A 29 6.38 -7.50 -3.18
C SER A 29 6.74 -7.12 -4.63
N SER A 30 8.00 -7.35 -5.02
CA SER A 30 8.64 -7.20 -6.35
C SER A 30 9.32 -5.85 -6.65
N GLU A 31 10.22 -5.88 -7.64
CA GLU A 31 11.47 -5.11 -7.86
C GLU A 31 12.74 -5.67 -7.19
N PHE A 32 12.67 -6.38 -6.05
CA PHE A 32 13.88 -7.03 -5.49
C PHE A 32 14.43 -8.11 -6.45
N PRO A 33 15.76 -8.23 -6.67
CA PRO A 33 16.29 -9.06 -7.74
C PRO A 33 16.00 -10.55 -7.55
N THR A 34 15.33 -11.21 -8.49
CA THR A 34 15.07 -12.66 -8.39
C THR A 34 16.35 -13.49 -8.53
N TRP A 35 16.40 -14.64 -7.85
CA TRP A 35 17.45 -15.65 -8.01
C TRP A 35 17.22 -16.50 -9.25
N ARG A 36 18.26 -16.73 -10.06
CA ARG A 36 18.21 -17.72 -11.16
C ARG A 36 18.47 -19.13 -10.67
N ASN A 37 19.24 -19.27 -9.59
CA ASN A 37 19.62 -20.56 -9.01
C ASN A 37 20.00 -20.40 -7.52
N THR A 38 20.14 -21.53 -6.83
CA THR A 38 20.53 -21.57 -5.40
C THR A 38 21.92 -21.00 -5.13
N LYS A 39 22.83 -20.99 -6.12
CA LYS A 39 24.17 -20.42 -5.94
C LYS A 39 24.14 -18.89 -5.82
N GLU A 40 23.25 -18.22 -6.54
CA GLU A 40 23.07 -16.75 -6.43
C GLU A 40 22.55 -16.35 -5.05
N GLU A 41 21.54 -17.06 -4.55
CA GLU A 41 21.01 -16.88 -3.19
C GLU A 41 22.12 -17.07 -2.13
N GLU A 42 22.94 -18.11 -2.30
CA GLU A 42 24.07 -18.37 -1.40
C GLU A 42 25.18 -17.31 -1.47
N ILE A 43 25.41 -16.69 -2.64
CA ILE A 43 26.38 -15.60 -2.79
C ILE A 43 25.92 -14.43 -1.92
N VAL A 44 24.68 -14.00 -2.05
CA VAL A 44 24.15 -12.87 -1.27
C VAL A 44 24.12 -13.21 0.22
N ALA A 45 23.68 -14.41 0.59
CA ALA A 45 23.58 -14.82 1.98
C ALA A 45 24.92 -14.80 2.74
N LYS A 46 26.06 -14.94 2.04
CA LYS A 46 27.41 -14.84 2.64
C LYS A 46 27.80 -13.42 3.04
N HIS A 47 27.17 -12.42 2.45
CA HIS A 47 27.49 -11.00 2.64
C HIS A 47 26.49 -10.29 3.55
N LEU A 48 25.50 -11.03 4.05
CA LEU A 48 24.48 -10.52 4.96
C LEU A 48 24.96 -10.49 6.41
N ASN A 49 24.61 -9.40 7.08
CA ASN A 49 24.73 -9.21 8.51
C ASN A 49 23.34 -9.03 9.12
N LEU A 50 23.20 -9.32 10.41
CA LEU A 50 21.95 -9.19 11.15
C LEU A 50 22.12 -8.20 12.30
N ILE A 51 21.13 -7.32 12.48
CA ILE A 51 21.08 -6.39 13.61
C ILE A 51 19.66 -6.31 14.18
N GLN A 52 19.56 -6.05 15.47
CA GLN A 52 18.33 -5.56 16.10
C GLN A 52 18.40 -4.04 16.08
N TRP A 53 17.58 -3.43 15.23
CA TRP A 53 17.48 -1.98 15.12
C TRP A 53 16.66 -1.44 16.28
N ASN A 54 17.17 -0.40 16.94
CA ASN A 54 16.46 0.38 17.93
C ASN A 54 16.96 1.85 17.87
N SER A 55 16.11 2.79 18.25
CA SER A 55 16.41 4.24 18.19
C SER A 55 17.57 4.68 19.09
N ASP A 56 17.84 3.92 20.16
CA ASP A 56 18.74 4.34 21.23
C ASP A 56 20.19 3.86 21.03
N ILE A 57 20.39 2.89 20.14
CA ILE A 57 21.71 2.45 19.72
C ILE A 57 21.85 2.97 18.31
N LEU A 58 22.51 4.13 18.16
CA LEU A 58 23.13 4.51 16.88
C LEU A 58 23.68 3.23 16.28
N SER A 59 23.19 2.87 15.10
CA SER A 59 23.46 1.64 14.37
C SER A 59 24.95 1.55 14.02
N LEU A 60 25.80 1.36 15.04
CA LEU A 60 27.25 1.58 15.09
C LEU A 60 28.01 0.77 14.03
N ASN A 61 27.36 -0.26 13.47
CA ASN A 61 27.93 -1.17 12.48
C ASN A 61 27.33 -1.04 11.08
N VAL A 62 26.29 -0.22 10.88
CA VAL A 62 25.67 -0.02 9.57
C VAL A 62 26.25 1.26 8.96
N LEU A 63 26.99 1.12 7.86
CA LEU A 63 27.60 2.25 7.18
C LEU A 63 26.61 2.94 6.22
N PRO A 64 26.69 4.26 6.00
CA PRO A 64 25.95 4.93 4.95
C PRO A 64 26.11 4.23 3.60
N GLY A 65 25.01 4.05 2.87
CA GLY A 65 24.96 3.27 1.63
C GLY A 65 24.79 1.77 1.81
N SER A 66 24.72 1.26 3.05
CA SER A 66 24.37 -0.14 3.30
C SER A 66 22.95 -0.42 2.80
N LEU A 67 22.75 -1.58 2.16
CA LEU A 67 21.41 -2.06 1.81
C LEU A 67 20.80 -2.74 3.05
N CYS A 68 19.70 -2.21 3.55
CA CYS A 68 18.97 -2.73 4.70
C CYS A 68 17.68 -3.42 4.25
N LEU A 69 17.36 -4.57 4.85
CA LEU A 69 16.21 -5.42 4.59
C LEU A 69 15.45 -5.63 5.90
N VAL A 70 14.21 -5.14 5.96
CA VAL A 70 13.36 -5.16 7.15
C VAL A 70 12.73 -6.54 7.34
N LEU A 71 12.87 -7.13 8.53
CA LEU A 71 12.39 -8.49 8.82
C LEU A 71 11.26 -8.57 9.83
N SER A 72 11.14 -7.62 10.74
CA SER A 72 10.12 -7.68 11.79
C SER A 72 9.64 -6.28 12.15
N GLU A 73 8.47 -6.20 12.77
CA GLU A 73 7.95 -4.94 13.30
C GLU A 73 7.90 -3.82 12.24
N LYS A 74 7.82 -2.58 12.69
CA LYS A 74 7.65 -1.38 11.86
C LYS A 74 8.79 -0.40 12.13
N LEU A 75 9.34 0.18 11.08
CA LEU A 75 10.21 1.36 11.17
C LEU A 75 9.51 2.56 10.56
N GLU A 76 9.77 3.76 11.08
CA GLU A 76 9.31 5.01 10.52
C GLU A 76 10.50 5.78 9.95
N GLU A 77 10.37 6.20 8.69
CA GLU A 77 11.33 7.07 8.02
C GLU A 77 10.86 8.51 8.09
N THR A 78 11.71 9.36 8.65
CA THR A 78 11.46 10.78 8.84
C THR A 78 12.56 11.58 8.17
N LEU A 79 12.18 12.58 7.37
CA LEU A 79 13.15 13.46 6.71
C LEU A 79 13.78 14.41 7.74
N LEU A 80 15.11 14.41 7.82
CA LEU A 80 15.88 15.38 8.59
C LEU A 80 15.90 16.71 7.82
N ASN A 81 15.00 17.63 8.14
CA ASN A 81 15.03 19.02 7.66
C ASN A 81 15.48 19.94 8.79
N THR A 82 16.51 20.75 8.55
CA THR A 82 17.07 21.68 9.56
C THR A 82 16.21 22.91 9.79
N LYS A 83 15.14 23.14 9.01
CA LYS A 83 14.30 24.36 9.08
C LYS A 83 12.81 24.14 9.30
N GLU A 84 12.27 22.95 9.04
CA GLU A 84 10.85 22.62 9.23
C GLU A 84 10.73 21.29 9.96
N LYS A 85 9.69 21.15 10.79
CA LYS A 85 9.40 19.96 11.60
C LYS A 85 9.56 18.67 10.76
N ASP A 86 10.31 17.72 11.32
CA ASP A 86 10.40 16.31 10.97
C ASP A 86 9.16 15.79 10.21
N LEU A 87 9.30 15.63 8.89
CA LEU A 87 8.24 15.11 8.03
C LEU A 87 8.35 13.58 7.96
N VAL A 88 7.34 12.87 8.45
CA VAL A 88 7.26 11.40 8.28
C VAL A 88 7.04 11.07 6.80
N LEU A 89 8.05 10.47 6.17
CA LEU A 89 8.06 10.09 4.76
C LEU A 89 7.25 8.80 4.56
N ARG A 90 7.63 7.75 5.30
CA ARG A 90 6.99 6.45 5.17
C ARG A 90 7.20 5.56 6.39
N GLU A 91 6.44 4.48 6.40
CA GLU A 91 6.55 3.39 7.37
C GLU A 91 7.06 2.17 6.59
N LEU A 92 8.09 1.52 7.11
CA LEU A 92 8.67 0.30 6.59
C LEU A 92 8.18 -0.91 7.40
N PHE A 93 7.92 -2.01 6.71
CA PHE A 93 7.38 -3.27 7.21
C PHE A 93 8.22 -4.45 6.74
N PRO A 94 8.01 -5.67 7.27
CA PRO A 94 8.78 -6.84 6.84
C PRO A 94 8.66 -7.08 5.32
N GLY A 95 9.79 -7.14 4.62
CA GLY A 95 9.85 -7.20 3.15
C GLY A 95 10.26 -5.90 2.47
N ASP A 96 10.28 -4.78 3.22
CA ASP A 96 10.86 -3.51 2.80
C ASP A 96 12.37 -3.51 2.79
N TYR A 97 12.94 -2.68 1.92
CA TYR A 97 14.35 -2.43 1.86
C TYR A 97 14.65 -0.96 1.58
N PHE A 98 15.80 -0.51 2.05
CA PHE A 98 16.26 0.87 1.85
C PHE A 98 17.80 0.92 1.81
N LEU A 99 18.35 1.95 1.18
CA LEU A 99 19.75 2.30 1.40
C LEU A 99 19.86 3.21 2.62
N PHE A 100 20.75 2.87 3.54
CA PHE A 100 20.90 3.63 4.77
C PHE A 100 21.56 5.00 4.49
N GLN A 101 20.84 6.09 4.79
CA GLN A 101 21.26 7.47 4.56
C GLN A 101 21.00 8.33 5.81
N PRO A 102 21.79 8.15 6.87
CA PRO A 102 21.54 8.78 8.18
C PRO A 102 21.68 10.30 8.18
N ASP A 103 22.30 10.87 7.14
CA ASP A 103 22.42 12.31 6.91
C ASP A 103 21.11 12.96 6.43
N LYS A 104 20.16 12.16 5.93
CA LYS A 104 18.92 12.63 5.31
C LYS A 104 17.67 12.06 5.96
N ILE A 105 17.74 10.81 6.43
CA ILE A 105 16.57 10.07 6.90
C ILE A 105 16.88 9.51 8.28
N LEU A 106 16.00 9.81 9.23
CA LEU A 106 15.96 9.18 10.53
C LEU A 106 15.04 7.94 10.46
N HIS A 107 15.53 6.80 10.94
CA HIS A 107 14.75 5.58 11.09
C HIS A 107 14.45 5.32 12.57
N SER A 108 13.20 5.55 12.99
CA SER A 108 12.75 5.26 14.36
C SER A 108 11.94 3.96 14.42
N GLY A 109 11.93 3.32 15.60
CA GLY A 109 11.24 2.05 15.83
C GLY A 109 12.19 0.90 16.17
N ILE A 110 11.63 -0.30 16.23
CA ILE A 110 12.35 -1.53 16.54
C ILE A 110 12.12 -2.49 15.39
N SER A 111 13.18 -3.11 14.86
CA SER A 111 13.07 -4.11 13.80
C SER A 111 14.31 -5.02 13.79
N GLU A 112 14.13 -6.30 13.50
CA GLU A 112 15.24 -7.12 13.03
C GLU A 112 15.56 -6.70 11.58
N ILE A 113 16.82 -6.37 11.30
CA ILE A 113 17.26 -5.95 9.96
C ILE A 113 18.39 -6.86 9.51
N LEU A 114 18.27 -7.34 8.26
CA LEU A 114 19.39 -7.86 7.51
C LEU A 114 20.04 -6.73 6.72
N TYR A 115 21.36 -6.60 6.73
CA TYR A 115 22.03 -5.56 5.96
C TYR A 115 23.28 -6.05 5.25
N ILE A 116 23.61 -5.38 4.14
CA ILE A 116 24.81 -5.59 3.33
C ILE A 116 25.61 -4.30 3.34
N LEU A 117 26.87 -4.38 3.76
CA LEU A 117 27.78 -3.24 3.74
C LEU A 117 28.11 -2.80 2.30
N PRO A 118 28.43 -1.52 2.06
CA PRO A 118 28.67 -1.00 0.70
C PRO A 118 29.73 -1.79 -0.09
N ASP A 119 30.86 -2.14 0.54
CA ASP A 119 31.93 -2.89 -0.11
C ASP A 119 31.51 -4.32 -0.48
N GLU A 120 30.71 -4.96 0.37
CA GLU A 120 30.18 -6.29 0.09
C GLU A 120 29.07 -6.23 -0.96
N LEU A 121 28.26 -5.17 -0.99
CA LEU A 121 27.29 -4.92 -2.05
C LEU A 121 28.00 -4.76 -3.40
N ASN A 122 29.12 -4.04 -3.44
CA ASN A 122 29.97 -3.92 -4.64
C ASN A 122 30.50 -5.29 -5.12
N ARG A 123 30.85 -6.19 -4.20
CA ARG A 123 31.24 -7.58 -4.53
C ARG A 123 30.07 -8.42 -5.05
N ILE A 124 28.84 -8.15 -4.62
CA ILE A 124 27.65 -8.81 -5.15
C ILE A 124 27.34 -8.34 -6.58
N ILE A 125 27.25 -7.02 -6.79
CA ILE A 125 26.88 -6.46 -8.11
C ILE A 125 27.90 -6.77 -9.20
N SER A 126 29.18 -6.95 -8.85
CA SER A 126 30.21 -7.40 -9.80
C SER A 126 30.01 -8.84 -10.29
N LYS A 127 29.32 -9.68 -9.50
CA LYS A 127 29.03 -11.08 -9.82
C LYS A 127 27.61 -11.29 -10.37
N LEU A 128 26.68 -10.41 -10.03
CA LEU A 128 25.25 -10.52 -10.35
C LEU A 128 24.78 -9.30 -11.16
N PRO A 129 24.73 -9.37 -12.50
CA PRO A 129 24.36 -8.24 -13.35
C PRO A 129 22.93 -7.70 -13.11
N ASN A 130 21.99 -8.57 -12.73
CA ASN A 130 20.62 -8.17 -12.34
C ASN A 130 20.60 -7.31 -11.07
N TRP A 131 21.48 -7.61 -10.10
CA TRP A 131 21.66 -6.78 -8.91
C TRP A 131 22.30 -5.43 -9.23
N LYS A 132 23.28 -5.40 -10.15
CA LYS A 132 23.90 -4.14 -10.59
C LYS A 132 22.86 -3.17 -11.15
N LYS A 133 22.08 -3.63 -12.14
CA LYS A 133 21.01 -2.81 -12.74
C LYS A 133 20.02 -2.35 -11.67
N TRP A 134 19.59 -3.26 -10.80
CA TRP A 134 18.64 -2.93 -9.74
C TRP A 134 19.16 -1.89 -8.74
N ILE A 135 20.43 -1.96 -8.31
CA ILE A 135 21.03 -0.94 -7.44
C ILE A 135 21.21 0.40 -8.16
N GLU A 136 21.54 0.40 -9.45
CA GLU A 136 21.59 1.62 -10.27
C GLU A 136 20.19 2.27 -10.36
N ASP A 137 19.16 1.48 -10.65
CA ASP A 137 17.76 1.92 -10.67
C ASP A 137 17.32 2.47 -9.30
N LEU A 138 17.69 1.77 -8.22
CA LEU A 138 17.41 2.16 -6.83
C LEU A 138 18.04 3.53 -6.49
N ASN A 139 19.24 3.79 -6.98
CA ASN A 139 19.93 5.07 -6.78
C ASN A 139 19.37 6.20 -7.66
N GLN A 140 18.86 5.90 -8.86
CA GLN A 140 18.34 6.91 -9.79
C GLN A 140 16.91 7.36 -9.47
N LYS A 141 16.02 6.46 -9.02
CA LYS A 141 14.59 6.73 -8.84
C LYS A 141 14.21 7.60 -7.61
N ASN A 142 15.17 8.29 -6.97
CA ASN A 142 15.00 8.98 -5.68
C ASN A 142 14.54 8.02 -4.56
N HIS A 143 15.48 7.64 -3.69
CA HIS A 143 15.35 6.73 -2.53
C HIS A 143 14.14 6.89 -1.59
N LEU A 144 13.35 7.96 -1.72
CA LEU A 144 12.26 8.30 -0.82
C LEU A 144 11.00 7.43 -0.99
N PHE A 145 10.85 6.65 -2.08
CA PHE A 145 9.55 6.05 -2.43
C PHE A 145 9.51 4.54 -2.75
N HIS A 146 10.48 3.72 -2.30
CA HIS A 146 10.23 2.28 -2.15
C HIS A 146 9.44 2.01 -0.88
N VAL A 147 8.13 2.13 -1.01
CA VAL A 147 7.19 2.02 0.08
C VAL A 147 6.50 0.66 0.02
N SER A 148 6.97 -0.34 0.78
CA SER A 148 6.09 -1.42 1.25
C SER A 148 5.33 -0.93 2.49
N LYS A 149 4.58 0.17 2.36
CA LYS A 149 3.57 0.50 3.38
C LYS A 149 2.53 -0.61 3.34
N LEU A 150 2.59 -1.51 4.31
CA LEU A 150 1.51 -2.41 4.72
C LEU A 150 0.76 -3.02 3.52
N ARG A 151 1.47 -3.74 2.62
CA ARG A 151 0.79 -4.65 1.71
C ARG A 151 0.08 -5.66 2.60
N PRO A 152 -1.26 -5.75 2.56
CA PRO A 152 -1.99 -6.75 3.33
C PRO A 152 -1.39 -8.11 2.99
N SER A 153 -1.37 -9.04 3.94
CA SER A 153 -0.99 -10.41 3.64
C SER A 153 -1.72 -10.88 2.38
N LYS A 154 -1.12 -11.78 1.60
CA LYS A 154 -1.77 -12.29 0.38
C LYS A 154 -3.22 -12.72 0.64
N LYS A 155 -3.51 -13.25 1.83
CA LYS A 155 -4.87 -13.59 2.26
C LYS A 155 -5.78 -12.36 2.37
N GLU A 156 -5.35 -11.30 3.04
CA GLU A 156 -6.12 -10.06 3.20
C GLU A 156 -6.28 -9.32 1.88
N LEU A 157 -5.22 -9.27 1.06
CA LEU A 157 -5.28 -8.65 -0.26
C LEU A 157 -6.24 -9.39 -1.16
N MET A 158 -6.18 -10.73 -1.21
CA MET A 158 -7.13 -11.53 -1.98
C MET A 158 -8.56 -11.36 -1.46
N SER A 159 -8.76 -11.27 -0.15
CA SER A 159 -10.09 -10.98 0.43
C SER A 159 -10.60 -9.60 0.02
N PHE A 160 -9.73 -8.58 0.02
CA PHE A 160 -10.07 -7.24 -0.42
C PHE A 160 -10.39 -7.21 -1.92
N LEU A 161 -9.53 -7.77 -2.77
CA LEU A 161 -9.76 -7.82 -4.22
C LEU A 161 -11.05 -8.57 -4.56
N SER A 162 -11.37 -9.64 -3.84
CA SER A 162 -12.64 -10.36 -4.03
C SER A 162 -13.88 -9.55 -3.61
N SER A 163 -13.71 -8.48 -2.83
CA SER A 163 -14.80 -7.57 -2.43
C SER A 163 -14.98 -6.37 -3.38
N VAL A 164 -14.01 -6.14 -4.28
CA VAL A 164 -14.05 -5.03 -5.23
C VAL A 164 -15.06 -5.34 -6.34
N GLU A 165 -15.97 -4.40 -6.61
CA GLU A 165 -17.12 -4.61 -7.51
C GLU A 165 -16.74 -5.05 -8.94
N LEU A 166 -15.60 -4.61 -9.47
CA LEU A 166 -15.14 -5.06 -10.79
C LEU A 166 -14.53 -6.45 -10.78
N LEU A 167 -14.09 -6.92 -9.61
CA LEU A 167 -13.24 -8.11 -9.46
C LEU A 167 -13.95 -9.26 -8.72
N PHE A 168 -15.08 -9.03 -8.05
CA PHE A 168 -15.74 -10.04 -7.21
C PHE A 168 -16.24 -11.27 -7.98
N ARG A 169 -16.46 -11.13 -9.29
CA ARG A 169 -16.89 -12.23 -10.18
C ARG A 169 -15.72 -13.03 -10.76
N LEU A 170 -14.49 -12.62 -10.49
CA LEU A 170 -13.31 -13.32 -10.97
C LEU A 170 -13.02 -14.54 -10.09
N ASP A 171 -12.61 -15.63 -10.72
CA ASP A 171 -12.18 -16.81 -9.99
C ASP A 171 -10.86 -16.54 -9.24
N LYS A 172 -10.59 -17.36 -8.22
CA LYS A 172 -9.41 -17.20 -7.37
C LYS A 172 -8.10 -17.31 -8.15
N SER A 173 -8.08 -18.10 -9.23
CA SER A 173 -6.92 -18.27 -10.11
C SER A 173 -6.59 -16.98 -10.87
N THR A 174 -7.58 -16.37 -11.51
CA THR A 174 -7.43 -15.10 -12.24
C THR A 174 -7.09 -13.96 -11.29
N LEU A 175 -7.74 -13.89 -10.12
CA LEU A 175 -7.39 -12.91 -9.09
C LEU A 175 -5.95 -13.06 -8.62
N SER A 176 -5.45 -14.28 -8.41
CA SER A 176 -4.05 -14.47 -7.99
C SER A 176 -3.05 -14.11 -9.10
N LYS A 177 -3.40 -14.31 -10.37
CA LYS A 177 -2.56 -13.86 -11.50
C LYS A 177 -2.52 -12.33 -11.57
N LEU A 178 -3.66 -11.69 -11.34
CA LEU A 178 -3.77 -10.24 -11.29
C LEU A 178 -2.95 -9.67 -10.13
N GLU A 179 -3.09 -10.24 -8.94
CA GLU A 179 -2.37 -9.86 -7.73
C GLU A 179 -0.84 -9.89 -7.90
N SER A 180 -0.30 -10.91 -8.60
CA SER A 180 1.13 -11.01 -8.89
C SER A 180 1.67 -9.95 -9.85
N ARG A 181 0.79 -9.20 -10.52
CA ARG A 181 1.14 -8.16 -11.49
C ARG A 181 0.74 -6.76 -11.02
N MET A 182 0.20 -6.64 -9.82
CA MET A 182 -0.16 -5.36 -9.23
C MET A 182 1.07 -4.65 -8.69
N GLU A 183 1.22 -3.39 -9.07
CA GLU A 183 2.21 -2.47 -8.53
C GLU A 183 1.59 -1.65 -7.41
N TRP A 184 2.24 -1.58 -6.25
CA TRP A 184 1.78 -0.78 -5.11
C TRP A 184 2.31 0.64 -5.20
N LEU A 185 1.42 1.63 -5.10
CA LEU A 185 1.78 3.04 -5.17
C LEU A 185 1.20 3.81 -3.98
N VAL A 186 1.97 4.80 -3.53
CA VAL A 186 1.55 5.75 -2.48
C VAL A 186 1.48 7.14 -3.10
N ILE A 187 0.33 7.76 -2.97
CA ILE A 187 0.04 9.09 -3.51
C ILE A 187 -0.06 10.05 -2.32
N PRO A 188 0.90 10.96 -2.12
CA PRO A 188 0.82 11.97 -1.06
C PRO A 188 -0.44 12.84 -1.19
N GLY A 189 -0.95 13.36 -0.08
CA GLY A 189 -2.06 14.31 -0.11
C GLY A 189 -1.70 15.57 -0.90
N GLY A 190 -2.62 16.04 -1.75
CA GLY A 190 -2.43 17.16 -2.67
C GLY A 190 -1.93 16.77 -4.06
N GLU A 191 -1.38 15.56 -4.22
CA GLU A 191 -0.79 15.13 -5.49
C GLU A 191 -1.83 14.64 -6.51
N VAL A 192 -1.55 14.93 -7.79
CA VAL A 192 -2.38 14.49 -8.93
C VAL A 192 -1.99 13.07 -9.30
N LEU A 193 -2.96 12.15 -9.24
CA LEU A 193 -2.78 10.77 -9.70
C LEU A 193 -3.08 10.62 -11.19
N LEU A 194 -4.20 11.19 -11.64
CA LEU A 194 -4.63 11.19 -13.05
C LEU A 194 -4.96 12.62 -13.46
N LYS A 195 -4.70 12.99 -14.71
CA LYS A 195 -5.09 14.29 -15.25
C LYS A 195 -5.99 14.09 -16.45
N GLN A 196 -7.11 14.82 -16.50
CA GLN A 196 -8.04 14.79 -17.62
C GLN A 196 -7.31 15.13 -18.92
N GLY A 197 -7.62 14.41 -20.00
CA GLY A 197 -7.02 14.62 -21.32
C GLY A 197 -5.67 13.93 -21.53
N ASP A 198 -5.02 13.43 -20.47
CA ASP A 198 -3.78 12.66 -20.62
C ASP A 198 -4.08 11.27 -21.19
N SER A 199 -3.10 10.68 -21.86
CA SER A 199 -3.17 9.26 -22.22
C SER A 199 -3.14 8.39 -20.97
N GLY A 200 -4.02 7.39 -20.89
CA GLY A 200 -4.05 6.43 -19.80
C GLY A 200 -3.76 5.03 -20.28
N ASP A 201 -2.73 4.38 -19.73
CA ASP A 201 -2.38 2.99 -20.03
C ASP A 201 -2.55 2.06 -18.83
N SER A 202 -3.14 2.57 -17.74
CA SER A 202 -3.16 1.90 -16.43
C SER A 202 -4.47 2.18 -15.71
N MET A 203 -4.94 1.20 -14.93
CA MET A 203 -6.02 1.37 -13.97
C MET A 203 -5.48 1.26 -12.55
N TYR A 204 -6.25 1.79 -11.60
CA TYR A 204 -5.89 1.78 -10.19
C TYR A 204 -7.07 1.36 -9.33
N ILE A 205 -6.78 0.68 -8.22
CA ILE A 205 -7.76 0.35 -7.18
C ILE A 205 -7.31 1.02 -5.89
N LEU A 206 -8.18 1.80 -5.28
CA LEU A 206 -7.89 2.51 -4.04
C LEU A 206 -7.94 1.55 -2.84
N VAL A 207 -6.78 1.28 -2.23
CA VAL A 207 -6.64 0.35 -1.10
C VAL A 207 -6.91 1.05 0.23
N SER A 208 -6.38 2.26 0.38
CA SER A 208 -6.58 3.12 1.56
C SER A 208 -6.42 4.59 1.19
N GLY A 209 -7.02 5.49 1.98
CA GLY A 209 -6.95 6.93 1.72
C GLY A 209 -8.27 7.54 1.25
N ARG A 210 -8.19 8.61 0.47
CA ARG A 210 -9.33 9.32 -0.13
C ARG A 210 -8.83 10.14 -1.32
N LEU A 211 -9.49 10.01 -2.47
CA LEU A 211 -9.22 10.81 -3.66
C LEU A 211 -10.45 11.66 -4.00
N SER A 212 -10.25 12.76 -4.73
CA SER A 212 -11.31 13.50 -5.41
C SER A 212 -11.12 13.37 -6.92
N TRP A 213 -12.22 13.38 -7.67
CA TRP A 213 -12.20 13.47 -9.12
C TRP A 213 -12.96 14.70 -9.59
N THR A 214 -12.52 15.28 -10.70
CA THR A 214 -13.13 16.48 -11.30
C THR A 214 -13.05 16.38 -12.82
N VAL A 215 -14.15 16.71 -13.49
CA VAL A 215 -14.24 16.88 -14.95
C VAL A 215 -14.46 18.35 -15.24
N ARG A 216 -13.63 18.92 -16.11
CA ARG A 216 -13.73 20.32 -16.54
C ARG A 216 -14.08 20.45 -18.03
N SER A 217 -14.75 21.54 -18.38
CA SER A 217 -14.95 21.96 -19.78
C SER A 217 -13.66 22.52 -20.36
N GLU A 218 -13.67 22.86 -21.66
CA GLU A 218 -12.54 23.56 -22.30
C GLU A 218 -12.31 24.95 -21.69
N ASP A 219 -13.35 25.59 -21.17
CA ASP A 219 -13.30 26.89 -20.47
C ASP A 219 -12.95 26.75 -18.96
N GLU A 220 -12.43 25.59 -18.53
CA GLU A 220 -12.04 25.29 -17.14
C GLU A 220 -13.19 25.29 -16.10
N GLU A 221 -14.45 25.30 -16.54
CA GLU A 221 -15.61 25.16 -15.66
C GLU A 221 -15.76 23.72 -15.16
N ILE A 222 -16.08 23.55 -13.88
CA ILE A 222 -16.32 22.21 -13.29
C ILE A 222 -17.68 21.69 -13.79
N LEU A 223 -17.64 20.69 -14.67
CA LEU A 223 -18.83 20.00 -15.16
C LEU A 223 -19.32 18.93 -14.18
N ALA A 224 -18.38 18.29 -13.48
CA ALA A 224 -18.68 17.21 -12.55
C ALA A 224 -17.54 16.99 -11.55
N GLU A 225 -17.89 16.52 -10.35
CA GLU A 225 -16.92 16.17 -9.32
C GLU A 225 -17.46 15.16 -8.30
N GLY A 226 -16.55 14.49 -7.61
CA GLY A 226 -16.88 13.55 -6.53
C GLY A 226 -15.65 13.07 -5.76
N GLU A 227 -15.86 12.11 -4.86
CA GLU A 227 -14.79 11.51 -4.05
C GLU A 227 -14.72 9.99 -4.28
N LEU A 228 -13.51 9.41 -4.23
CA LEU A 228 -13.23 7.97 -4.33
C LEU A 228 -12.60 7.43 -3.05
N GLY A 229 -13.14 6.32 -2.54
CA GLY A 229 -12.80 5.66 -1.28
C GLY A 229 -12.31 4.23 -1.49
N LYS A 230 -12.02 3.54 -0.39
CA LYS A 230 -11.50 2.17 -0.44
C LYS A 230 -12.38 1.24 -1.28
N GLY A 231 -11.75 0.55 -2.23
CA GLY A 231 -12.41 -0.38 -3.17
C GLY A 231 -12.82 0.27 -4.49
N ASP A 232 -12.81 1.60 -4.58
CA ASP A 232 -13.10 2.29 -5.84
C ASP A 232 -11.99 2.07 -6.85
N ILE A 233 -12.40 2.08 -8.12
CA ILE A 233 -11.55 1.84 -9.28
C ILE A 233 -11.56 3.09 -10.12
N LEU A 234 -10.41 3.40 -10.70
CA LEU A 234 -10.22 4.57 -11.52
C LEU A 234 -9.29 4.27 -12.70
N GLY A 235 -9.54 4.94 -13.81
CA GLY A 235 -8.74 4.81 -15.03
C GLY A 235 -9.03 3.55 -15.85
N GLU A 236 -10.00 2.73 -15.44
CA GLU A 236 -10.46 1.54 -16.13
C GLU A 236 -11.03 1.87 -17.52
N MET A 237 -11.72 3.01 -17.67
CA MET A 237 -12.25 3.44 -18.97
C MET A 237 -11.13 3.61 -20.00
N SER A 238 -10.15 4.48 -19.72
CA SER A 238 -9.00 4.69 -20.61
C SER A 238 -8.16 3.43 -20.83
N LEU A 239 -8.06 2.55 -19.83
CA LEU A 239 -7.34 1.29 -19.99
C LEU A 239 -8.03 0.39 -21.03
N LEU A 240 -9.36 0.30 -21.00
CA LEU A 240 -10.17 -0.59 -21.83
C LEU A 240 -10.49 -0.01 -23.20
N SER A 241 -10.90 1.26 -23.29
CA SER A 241 -11.27 1.89 -24.57
C SER A 241 -10.07 2.40 -25.36
N GLY A 242 -8.96 2.71 -24.67
CA GLY A 242 -7.81 3.37 -25.27
C GLY A 242 -7.92 4.89 -25.31
N ASP A 243 -9.03 5.45 -24.85
CA ASP A 243 -9.25 6.90 -24.83
C ASP A 243 -8.39 7.61 -23.76
N LYS A 244 -8.37 8.93 -23.85
CA LYS A 244 -7.76 9.81 -22.85
C LYS A 244 -8.50 9.71 -21.50
N ARG A 245 -7.83 10.12 -20.42
CA ARG A 245 -8.45 10.21 -19.09
C ARG A 245 -9.65 11.15 -19.12
N SER A 246 -10.80 10.68 -18.64
CA SER A 246 -12.05 11.43 -18.62
C SER A 246 -12.11 12.48 -17.50
N ALA A 247 -11.32 12.33 -16.44
CA ALA A 247 -11.32 13.19 -15.26
C ALA A 247 -9.90 13.34 -14.68
N THR A 248 -9.69 14.45 -13.98
CA THR A 248 -8.52 14.65 -13.11
C THR A 248 -8.82 14.02 -11.75
N VAL A 249 -7.86 13.31 -11.17
CA VAL A 249 -7.96 12.67 -9.86
C VAL A 249 -6.82 13.13 -8.97
N ILE A 250 -7.14 13.61 -7.78
CA ILE A 250 -6.21 14.18 -6.81
C ILE A 250 -6.37 13.46 -5.47
N ALA A 251 -5.28 13.24 -4.74
CA ALA A 251 -5.33 12.70 -3.40
C ALA A 251 -5.74 13.77 -2.37
N LEU A 252 -6.86 13.57 -1.67
CA LEU A 252 -7.28 14.47 -0.58
C LEU A 252 -6.47 14.26 0.70
N ARG A 253 -5.85 13.09 0.82
CA ARG A 253 -4.88 12.70 1.86
C ARG A 253 -3.98 11.63 1.30
N THR A 254 -2.87 11.34 1.98
CA THR A 254 -1.97 10.24 1.60
C THR A 254 -2.78 8.95 1.40
N SER A 255 -2.72 8.42 0.19
CA SER A 255 -3.55 7.32 -0.28
C SER A 255 -2.68 6.21 -0.86
N GLN A 256 -3.12 4.97 -0.74
CA GLN A 256 -2.47 3.80 -1.33
C GLN A 256 -3.35 3.24 -2.42
N VAL A 257 -2.76 2.99 -3.58
CA VAL A 257 -3.44 2.38 -4.71
C VAL A 257 -2.64 1.18 -5.21
N VAL A 258 -3.33 0.21 -5.80
CA VAL A 258 -2.68 -0.79 -6.65
C VAL A 258 -2.89 -0.42 -8.10
N ARG A 259 -1.80 -0.32 -8.86
CA ARG A 259 -1.76 -0.05 -10.29
C ARG A 259 -1.68 -1.36 -11.06
N ILE A 260 -2.41 -1.43 -12.18
CA ILE A 260 -2.33 -2.51 -13.15
C ILE A 260 -2.17 -1.86 -14.53
N SER A 261 -1.09 -2.22 -15.23
CA SER A 261 -0.85 -1.77 -16.60
C SER A 261 -1.82 -2.44 -17.58
N ARG A 262 -2.09 -1.80 -18.73
CA ARG A 262 -2.89 -2.38 -19.82
C ARG A 262 -2.27 -3.68 -20.31
N GLU A 263 -0.94 -3.73 -20.39
CA GLU A 263 -0.22 -4.93 -20.81
C GLU A 263 -0.47 -6.10 -19.85
N ASP A 264 -0.31 -5.87 -18.54
CA ASP A 264 -0.55 -6.89 -17.52
C ASP A 264 -2.01 -7.29 -17.42
N PHE A 265 -2.92 -6.32 -17.55
CA PHE A 265 -4.35 -6.58 -17.65
C PHE A 265 -4.64 -7.53 -18.81
N ARG A 266 -4.18 -7.20 -20.03
CA ARG A 266 -4.38 -8.05 -21.21
C ARG A 266 -3.78 -9.45 -21.02
N LYS A 267 -2.58 -9.55 -20.45
CA LYS A 267 -1.94 -10.83 -20.14
C LYS A 267 -2.74 -11.66 -19.14
N CYS A 268 -3.34 -11.04 -18.13
CA CYS A 268 -4.19 -11.74 -17.15
C CYS A 268 -5.47 -12.30 -17.75
N PHE A 269 -6.08 -11.56 -18.67
CA PHE A 269 -7.41 -11.91 -19.22
C PHE A 269 -7.36 -12.57 -20.60
N ALA A 270 -6.17 -12.71 -21.22
CA ALA A 270 -6.01 -13.28 -22.56
C ALA A 270 -6.66 -14.66 -22.74
N ASN A 271 -6.62 -15.51 -21.70
CA ASN A 271 -7.18 -16.86 -21.72
C ASN A 271 -8.47 -16.98 -20.89
N SER A 272 -9.09 -15.86 -20.52
CA SER A 272 -10.31 -15.83 -19.70
C SER A 272 -11.37 -14.91 -20.32
N PRO A 273 -11.97 -15.27 -21.47
CA PRO A 273 -13.02 -14.47 -22.12
C PRO A 273 -14.21 -14.18 -21.19
N GLU A 274 -14.60 -15.17 -20.37
CA GLU A 274 -15.69 -15.02 -19.40
C GLU A 274 -15.38 -13.93 -18.38
N ALA A 275 -14.16 -13.88 -17.86
CA ALA A 275 -13.73 -12.85 -16.92
C ALA A 275 -13.79 -11.44 -17.55
N LEU A 276 -13.39 -11.31 -18.82
CA LEU A 276 -13.48 -10.04 -19.55
C LEU A 276 -14.94 -9.62 -19.77
N PHE A 277 -15.83 -10.58 -20.06
CA PHE A 277 -17.26 -10.33 -20.20
C PHE A 277 -17.87 -9.84 -18.89
N GLN A 278 -17.52 -10.46 -17.76
CA GLN A 278 -17.98 -10.02 -16.43
C GLN A 278 -17.51 -8.59 -16.08
N ILE A 279 -16.24 -8.27 -16.32
CA ILE A 279 -15.67 -6.93 -16.11
C ILE A 279 -16.40 -5.90 -16.98
N THR A 280 -16.55 -6.18 -18.27
CA THR A 280 -17.20 -5.28 -19.23
C THR A 280 -18.66 -5.06 -18.86
N GLY A 281 -19.36 -6.12 -18.43
CA GLY A 281 -20.74 -6.05 -17.94
C GLY A 281 -20.88 -5.15 -16.70
N THR A 282 -19.96 -5.25 -15.73
CA THR A 282 -19.95 -4.36 -14.56
C THR A 282 -19.75 -2.90 -14.96
N ILE A 283 -18.82 -2.61 -15.88
CA ILE A 283 -18.57 -1.24 -16.35
C ILE A 283 -19.76 -0.68 -17.13
N ALA A 284 -20.35 -1.49 -18.02
CA ALA A 284 -21.54 -1.09 -18.76
C ALA A 284 -22.72 -0.81 -17.81
N HIS A 285 -22.89 -1.63 -16.77
CA HIS A 285 -23.90 -1.39 -15.73
C HIS A 285 -23.65 -0.06 -15.00
N ARG A 286 -22.41 0.21 -14.57
CA ARG A 286 -22.01 1.47 -13.94
C ARG A 286 -22.33 2.67 -14.82
N LEU A 287 -21.88 2.67 -16.07
CA LEU A 287 -22.14 3.75 -17.03
C LEU A 287 -23.65 3.96 -17.26
N GLY A 288 -24.43 2.88 -17.33
CA GLY A 288 -25.90 2.96 -17.43
C GLY A 288 -26.55 3.56 -16.19
N THR A 289 -26.03 3.27 -14.99
CA THR A 289 -26.53 3.82 -13.72
C THR A 289 -26.09 5.25 -13.47
N GLU A 290 -24.88 5.63 -13.89
CA GLU A 290 -24.34 6.99 -13.75
C GLU A 290 -24.97 7.96 -14.76
N ARG A 291 -25.21 7.53 -16.00
CA ARG A 291 -25.89 8.35 -17.02
C ARG A 291 -27.36 8.65 -16.67
N ASN A 292 -28.00 7.79 -15.88
CA ASN A 292 -29.34 8.01 -15.33
C ASN A 292 -29.34 8.80 -14.01
N GLN A 293 -28.16 9.07 -13.43
CA GLN A 293 -28.00 9.92 -12.27
C GLN A 293 -27.40 11.25 -12.71
N VAL A 294 -28.25 12.18 -13.17
CA VAL A 294 -27.94 13.61 -13.26
C VAL A 294 -27.14 13.97 -12.01
N TYR A 295 -25.86 14.32 -12.20
CA TYR A 295 -24.81 14.48 -11.20
C TYR A 295 -25.36 14.68 -9.78
N ARG A 296 -25.55 13.57 -9.06
CA ARG A 296 -25.95 13.63 -7.66
C ARG A 296 -24.80 14.28 -6.92
N LYS A 297 -24.97 15.57 -6.58
CA LYS A 297 -24.27 16.26 -5.51
C LYS A 297 -24.21 15.28 -4.34
N SER A 298 -23.04 14.67 -4.15
CA SER A 298 -22.90 13.54 -3.24
C SER A 298 -23.42 13.96 -1.88
N LYS A 299 -24.53 13.36 -1.40
CA LYS A 299 -24.84 13.33 0.03
C LYS A 299 -23.82 12.39 0.66
N SER A 300 -22.55 12.81 0.67
CA SER A 300 -21.48 12.09 1.33
C SER A 300 -21.80 12.09 2.81
N VAL A 301 -21.97 10.90 3.37
CA VAL A 301 -22.00 10.74 4.82
C VAL A 301 -20.59 11.14 5.29
N LYS A 302 -20.47 12.31 5.92
CA LYS A 302 -19.22 12.77 6.51
C LYS A 302 -19.08 12.11 7.88
N THR A 303 -18.06 11.28 8.06
CA THR A 303 -17.74 10.66 9.36
C THR A 303 -16.66 11.48 10.04
N VAL A 304 -16.93 11.94 11.26
CA VAL A 304 -15.95 12.59 12.13
C VAL A 304 -15.66 11.64 13.29
N SER A 305 -14.40 11.25 13.45
CA SER A 305 -13.95 10.44 14.58
C SER A 305 -13.26 11.32 15.61
N VAL A 306 -13.72 11.26 16.86
CA VAL A 306 -13.15 12.00 17.98
C VAL A 306 -12.52 11.01 18.94
N PHE A 307 -11.27 11.25 19.34
CA PHE A 307 -10.54 10.43 20.29
C PHE A 307 -10.09 11.30 21.47
N PRO A 308 -10.41 10.94 22.72
CA PRO A 308 -9.91 11.66 23.88
C PRO A 308 -8.43 11.35 24.06
N LEU A 309 -7.60 12.37 24.18
CA LEU A 309 -6.17 12.21 24.49
C LEU A 309 -5.92 11.99 25.99
N ASN A 310 -6.88 12.39 26.84
CA ASN A 310 -6.85 12.15 28.28
C ASN A 310 -8.12 11.38 28.69
N PHE A 311 -7.94 10.22 29.33
CA PHE A 311 -9.04 9.35 29.77
C PHE A 311 -9.60 9.71 31.15
N GLN A 312 -9.06 10.73 31.84
CA GLN A 312 -9.51 11.12 33.17
C GLN A 312 -10.80 11.96 33.18
N GLU A 313 -11.13 12.60 32.07
CA GLU A 313 -12.37 13.37 31.93
C GLU A 313 -13.41 12.54 31.18
N ASN A 314 -14.70 12.71 31.53
CA ASN A 314 -15.79 12.09 30.79
C ASN A 314 -16.11 12.94 29.54
N PRO A 315 -15.78 12.49 28.31
CA PRO A 315 -15.97 13.29 27.10
C PRO A 315 -17.41 13.27 26.56
N ASP A 316 -18.35 12.62 27.25
CA ASP A 316 -19.75 12.47 26.80
C ASP A 316 -20.45 13.81 26.52
N GLU A 317 -20.18 14.83 27.35
CA GLU A 317 -20.76 16.16 27.17
C GLU A 317 -20.26 16.82 25.88
N PHE A 318 -18.96 16.70 25.59
CA PHE A 318 -18.37 17.17 24.35
C PHE A 318 -18.98 16.46 23.14
N TYR A 319 -19.13 15.13 23.17
CA TYR A 319 -19.70 14.37 22.06
C TYR A 319 -21.15 14.78 21.77
N ARG A 320 -21.96 14.99 22.81
CA ARG A 320 -23.35 15.46 22.67
C ARG A 320 -23.41 16.89 22.15
N SER A 321 -22.54 17.77 22.64
CA SER A 321 -22.43 19.14 22.17
C SER A 321 -22.06 19.20 20.68
N LEU A 322 -21.03 18.45 20.28
CA LEU A 322 -20.61 18.32 18.88
C LEU A 322 -21.72 17.73 18.01
N GLN A 323 -22.39 16.66 18.47
CA GLN A 323 -23.54 16.08 17.74
C GLN A 323 -24.63 17.11 17.52
N ASN A 324 -24.99 17.89 18.55
CA ASN A 324 -26.02 18.92 18.45
C ASN A 324 -25.61 20.05 17.50
N GLY A 325 -24.35 20.49 17.52
CA GLY A 325 -23.84 21.47 16.57
C GLY A 325 -23.89 20.96 15.12
N LEU A 326 -23.52 19.68 14.90
CA LEU A 326 -23.54 19.07 13.57
C LEU A 326 -24.95 18.83 13.02
N LYS A 327 -25.98 18.70 13.88
CA LYS A 327 -27.38 18.58 13.44
C LYS A 327 -27.84 19.76 12.59
N ASN A 328 -27.23 20.94 12.78
CA ASN A 328 -27.51 22.13 11.96
C ASN A 328 -27.07 21.97 10.49
N PHE A 329 -26.16 21.04 10.22
CA PHE A 329 -25.62 20.78 8.88
C PHE A 329 -26.22 19.52 8.24
N GLY A 330 -27.02 18.74 8.97
CA GLY A 330 -27.70 17.56 8.44
C GLY A 330 -28.04 16.51 9.49
N LYS A 331 -28.53 15.36 9.04
CA LYS A 331 -28.84 14.23 9.93
C LYS A 331 -27.55 13.67 10.54
N THR A 332 -27.36 13.90 11.84
CA THR A 332 -26.16 13.47 12.58
C THR A 332 -26.47 12.34 13.55
N ILE A 333 -25.68 11.27 13.49
CA ILE A 333 -25.76 10.12 14.40
C ILE A 333 -24.48 10.08 15.21
N LEU A 334 -24.59 10.10 16.54
CA LEU A 334 -23.48 9.79 17.44
C LEU A 334 -23.39 8.27 17.59
N VAL A 335 -22.21 7.70 17.31
CA VAL A 335 -21.92 6.28 17.48
C VAL A 335 -20.78 6.17 18.49
N ASP A 336 -21.12 5.65 19.66
CA ASP A 336 -20.21 5.32 20.76
C ASP A 336 -20.23 3.81 21.03
N TYR A 337 -19.41 3.35 21.98
CA TYR A 337 -19.34 1.93 22.35
C TYR A 337 -20.70 1.35 22.77
N ASN A 338 -21.49 2.11 23.54
CA ASN A 338 -22.75 1.64 24.12
C ASN A 338 -23.86 1.54 23.08
N SER A 339 -24.01 2.57 22.25
CA SER A 339 -24.93 2.62 21.11
C SER A 339 -24.58 1.56 20.06
N PHE A 340 -23.29 1.30 19.81
CA PHE A 340 -22.87 0.20 18.96
C PHE A 340 -23.27 -1.17 19.54
N LYS A 341 -22.96 -1.44 20.82
CA LYS A 341 -23.32 -2.70 21.50
C LYS A 341 -24.83 -2.95 21.54
N ASN A 342 -25.62 -1.91 21.78
CA ASN A 342 -27.08 -2.01 21.82
C ASN A 342 -27.66 -2.35 20.44
N ARG A 343 -27.09 -1.78 19.38
CA ARG A 343 -27.50 -2.08 18.00
C ARG A 343 -27.08 -3.50 17.57
N GLU A 344 -25.89 -3.94 17.97
CA GLU A 344 -25.42 -5.31 17.75
C GLU A 344 -26.35 -6.35 18.40
N LYS A 345 -26.81 -6.09 19.64
CA LYS A 345 -27.79 -6.93 20.33
C LYS A 345 -29.15 -6.97 19.62
N SER A 346 -29.61 -5.83 19.10
CA SER A 346 -30.87 -5.75 18.34
C SER A 346 -30.80 -6.54 17.03
N LEU A 347 -29.70 -6.41 16.28
CA LEU A 347 -29.46 -7.13 15.03
C LEU A 347 -29.38 -8.66 15.26
N LYS A 348 -28.72 -9.09 16.34
CA LYS A 348 -28.68 -10.52 16.74
C LYS A 348 -30.07 -11.05 17.14
N LYS A 349 -30.98 -10.20 17.59
CA LYS A 349 -32.36 -10.56 17.94
C LYS A 349 -33.24 -10.65 16.69
N GLU A 350 -33.09 -9.74 15.74
CA GLU A 350 -33.79 -9.77 14.45
C GLU A 350 -33.40 -10.99 13.61
N ILE A 351 -32.11 -11.34 13.57
CA ILE A 351 -31.63 -12.55 12.86
C ILE A 351 -32.21 -13.83 13.47
N ARG A 352 -32.43 -13.88 14.79
CA ARG A 352 -33.07 -15.02 15.47
C ARG A 352 -34.57 -15.12 15.23
N ILE A 353 -35.23 -14.00 14.93
CA ILE A 353 -36.67 -13.97 14.64
C ILE A 353 -36.92 -14.31 13.15
N GLY A 354 -36.00 -13.93 12.26
CA GLY A 354 -36.07 -14.26 10.83
C GLY A 354 -35.70 -15.71 10.46
N SER A 355 -35.08 -16.47 11.36
CA SER A 355 -34.76 -17.90 11.18
C SER A 355 -35.82 -18.84 11.78
N GLY A 356 -37.00 -18.30 12.14
CA GLY A 356 -38.10 -19.02 12.78
C GLY A 356 -39.43 -18.89 12.03
N ILE A 357 -39.39 -18.80 10.69
CA ILE A 357 -40.54 -18.99 9.80
C ILE A 357 -40.16 -20.02 8.74
#